data_AF-A0A2N5A3R8-F1
#
_entry.id   AF-A0A2N5A3R8-F1
#
_cell.length_a   1.000
_cell.length_b   1.000
_cell.length_c   1.000
_cell.angle_alpha   90.00
_cell.angle_beta   90.00
_cell.angle_gamma   90.00
#
_symmetry.space_group_name_H-M   'P 1'
#
loop_
_entity.id
_entity.type
_entity.pdbx_description
1 polymer ?
#
loop_
_entity_poly.entity_id
_entity_poly.type
_entity_poly.pdbx_seq_one_letter_code
_entity_poly.pdbx_strand_id
1 'polypeptide(L)'
;RSALGQRLSELAILLTARHWSQPVEWAIHAPIAREKGISAAAVRAIKQRRPPDDLRPDEQVIYDFCQQLHQQKKVSDSTWQQAVDLWGEKGVVDLIGINGYYSFLSMVMNSAQTPVPDTTDSLFSE
;
A
#
# COMPACT_ATOMS: atom_id res chain seq x y z
N ARG A 1 11.92 6.56 11.01
CA ARG A 1 12.07 5.46 10.02
C ARG A 1 11.15 4.33 10.46
N SER A 2 10.27 3.85 9.59
CA SER A 2 9.33 2.77 9.95
C SER A 2 10.05 1.46 10.22
N ALA A 3 9.54 0.68 11.19
CA ALA A 3 9.97 -0.69 11.51
C ALA A 3 9.62 -1.71 10.41
N LEU A 4 8.66 -1.41 9.51
CA LEU A 4 8.32 -2.26 8.36
C LEU A 4 9.40 -2.27 7.26
N GLY A 5 10.26 -1.24 7.25
CA GLY A 5 11.16 -1.00 6.14
C GLY A 5 10.45 -0.43 4.92
N GLN A 6 11.21 0.26 4.07
CA GLN A 6 10.64 1.08 3.00
C GLN A 6 9.81 0.26 2.01
N ARG A 7 10.30 -0.91 1.59
CA ARG A 7 9.61 -1.76 0.62
C ARG A 7 8.16 -2.09 1.01
N LEU A 8 7.95 -2.53 2.26
CA LEU A 8 6.63 -2.93 2.73
C LEU A 8 5.76 -1.70 3.05
N SER A 9 6.36 -0.59 3.48
CA SER A 9 5.66 0.69 3.58
C SER A 9 5.11 1.14 2.22
N GLU A 10 5.91 1.09 1.14
CA GLU A 10 5.44 1.45 -0.20
C GLU A 10 4.29 0.56 -0.68
N LEU A 11 4.32 -0.75 -0.39
CA LEU A 11 3.22 -1.66 -0.72
C LEU A 11 1.92 -1.26 0.00
N ALA A 12 1.98 -0.97 1.30
CA ALA A 12 0.81 -0.52 2.07
C ALA A 12 0.25 0.82 1.55
N ILE A 13 1.14 1.72 1.10
CA ILE A 13 0.75 2.98 0.46
C ILE A 13 0.01 2.71 -0.84
N LEU A 14 0.53 1.86 -1.73
CA LEU A 14 -0.14 1.53 -2.99
C LEU A 14 -1.53 0.92 -2.80
N LEU A 15 -1.67 0.00 -1.83
CA LEU A 15 -2.95 -0.60 -1.49
C LEU A 15 -3.96 0.44 -1.01
N THR A 16 -3.50 1.37 -0.15
CA THR A 16 -4.32 2.48 0.37
C THR A 16 -4.70 3.47 -0.74
N ALA A 17 -3.74 3.90 -1.55
CA ALA A 17 -3.96 4.80 -2.69
C ALA A 17 -4.97 4.20 -3.68
N ARG A 18 -4.82 2.90 -4.00
CA ARG A 18 -5.77 2.22 -4.88
C ARG A 18 -7.16 2.11 -4.26
N HIS A 19 -7.27 1.83 -2.96
CA HIS A 19 -8.56 1.77 -2.26
C HIS A 19 -9.36 3.07 -2.50
N TRP A 20 -8.69 4.21 -2.32
CA TRP A 20 -9.25 5.56 -2.51
C TRP A 20 -9.26 6.05 -3.97
N SER A 21 -8.75 5.27 -4.93
CA SER A 21 -8.53 5.71 -6.31
C SER A 21 -7.72 7.01 -6.41
N GLN A 22 -6.71 7.17 -5.55
CA GLN A 22 -5.91 8.37 -5.42
C GLN A 22 -4.77 8.36 -6.48
N PRO A 23 -4.73 9.31 -7.43
CA PRO A 23 -3.78 9.28 -8.55
C PRO A 23 -2.40 9.90 -8.24
N VAL A 24 -2.31 10.89 -7.34
CA VAL A 24 -1.06 11.56 -6.94
C VAL A 24 -0.14 10.58 -6.21
N GLU A 25 -0.63 9.96 -5.14
CA GLU A 25 0.02 8.92 -4.37
C GLU A 25 0.43 7.77 -5.27
N TRP A 26 -0.45 7.37 -6.20
CA TRP A 26 -0.10 6.32 -7.16
C TRP A 26 1.09 6.72 -8.04
N ALA A 27 1.07 7.93 -8.60
CA ALA A 27 2.13 8.44 -9.48
C ALA A 27 3.49 8.57 -8.77
N ILE A 28 3.49 8.88 -7.48
CA ILE A 28 4.70 9.01 -6.65
C ILE A 28 5.19 7.64 -6.18
N HIS A 29 4.31 6.84 -5.58
CA HIS A 29 4.72 5.66 -4.82
C HIS A 29 4.88 4.40 -5.68
N ALA A 30 4.23 4.30 -6.84
CA ALA A 30 4.39 3.13 -7.72
C ALA A 30 5.84 2.93 -8.21
N PRO A 31 6.54 3.97 -8.73
CA PRO A 31 7.94 3.82 -9.10
C PRO A 31 8.83 3.50 -7.89
N ILE A 32 8.58 4.10 -6.72
CA ILE A 32 9.37 3.84 -5.50
C ILE A 32 9.18 2.39 -5.04
N ALA A 33 7.94 1.89 -4.99
CA ALA A 33 7.64 0.50 -4.63
C ALA A 33 8.41 -0.48 -5.51
N ARG A 34 8.44 -0.22 -6.83
CA ARG A 34 9.19 -1.04 -7.78
C ARG A 34 10.69 -0.98 -7.56
N GLU A 35 11.25 0.22 -7.37
CA GLU A 35 12.66 0.40 -7.07
C GLU A 35 13.06 -0.35 -5.80
N LYS A 36 12.18 -0.39 -4.80
CA LYS A 36 12.40 -1.14 -3.55
C LYS A 36 12.09 -2.63 -3.66
N GLY A 37 11.62 -3.11 -4.81
CA GLY A 37 11.50 -4.54 -5.11
C GLY A 37 10.11 -5.13 -4.95
N ILE A 38 9.04 -4.34 -4.97
CA ILE A 38 7.69 -4.84 -5.26
C ILE A 38 7.60 -5.15 -6.75
N SER A 39 7.08 -6.33 -7.10
CA SER A 39 7.09 -6.77 -8.51
C SER A 39 6.18 -5.88 -9.39
N ALA A 40 6.57 -5.72 -10.65
CA ALA A 40 5.74 -4.99 -11.62
C ALA A 40 4.38 -5.69 -11.84
N ALA A 41 4.32 -7.01 -11.71
CA ALA A 41 3.07 -7.76 -11.82
C ALA A 41 2.14 -7.44 -10.65
N ALA A 42 2.65 -7.38 -9.43
CA ALA A 42 1.87 -7.00 -8.25
C ALA A 42 1.37 -5.55 -8.33
N VAL A 43 2.23 -4.60 -8.70
CA VAL A 43 1.80 -3.20 -8.88
C VAL A 43 0.69 -3.09 -9.94
N ARG A 44 0.80 -3.81 -11.06
CA ARG A 44 -0.27 -3.85 -12.09
C ARG A 44 -1.56 -4.48 -11.58
N ALA A 45 -1.48 -5.59 -10.87
CA ALA A 45 -2.66 -6.26 -10.30
C ALA A 45 -3.38 -5.34 -9.31
N ILE A 46 -2.64 -4.70 -8.39
CA ILE A 46 -3.17 -3.70 -7.46
C ILE A 46 -3.84 -2.56 -8.25
N LYS A 47 -3.19 -1.99 -9.27
CA LYS A 47 -3.79 -0.92 -10.09
C LYS A 47 -5.15 -1.32 -10.66
N GLN A 48 -5.25 -2.56 -11.11
CA GLN A 48 -6.45 -3.16 -11.72
C GLN A 48 -7.46 -3.66 -10.69
N ARG A 49 -7.22 -3.44 -9.38
CA ARG A 49 -8.05 -3.95 -8.28
C ARG A 49 -8.20 -5.48 -8.31
N ARG A 50 -7.17 -6.18 -8.78
CA ARG A 50 -7.08 -7.65 -8.75
C ARG A 50 -6.11 -8.07 -7.64
N PRO A 51 -6.34 -9.23 -7.00
CA PRO A 51 -5.33 -9.86 -6.16
C PRO A 51 -4.04 -10.10 -6.97
N PRO A 52 -2.87 -9.74 -6.45
CA PRO A 52 -1.61 -10.15 -7.06
C PRO A 52 -1.34 -11.64 -6.83
N ASP A 53 -0.85 -12.33 -7.86
CA ASP A 53 -0.60 -13.79 -7.82
C ASP A 53 0.83 -14.14 -7.36
N ASP A 54 1.70 -13.14 -7.22
CA ASP A 54 3.15 -13.30 -7.02
C ASP A 54 3.68 -12.59 -5.75
N LEU A 55 2.81 -12.36 -4.76
CA LEU A 55 3.26 -11.78 -3.48
C LEU A 55 4.17 -12.74 -2.73
N ARG A 56 5.25 -12.20 -2.18
CA ARG A 56 6.02 -12.89 -1.15
C ARG A 56 5.20 -13.06 0.14
N PRO A 57 5.59 -13.99 1.03
CA PRO A 57 4.85 -14.22 2.28
C PRO A 57 4.64 -12.97 3.13
N ASP A 58 5.64 -12.09 3.20
CA ASP A 58 5.55 -10.83 3.95
C ASP A 58 4.64 -9.79 3.26
N GLU A 59 4.67 -9.75 1.93
CA GLU A 59 3.78 -8.91 1.12
C GLU A 59 2.33 -9.36 1.18
N GLN A 60 2.09 -10.68 1.24
CA GLN A 60 0.76 -11.26 1.42
C GLN A 60 0.13 -10.80 2.74
N VAL A 61 0.90 -10.79 3.84
CA VAL A 61 0.42 -10.29 5.13
C VAL A 61 0.07 -8.80 5.06
N ILE A 62 0.89 -7.97 4.39
CA ILE A 62 0.55 -6.55 4.16
C ILE A 62 -0.74 -6.41 3.34
N TYR A 63 -0.88 -7.19 2.27
CA TYR A 63 -2.06 -7.19 1.42
C TYR A 63 -3.32 -7.51 2.22
N ASP A 64 -3.34 -8.64 2.92
CA ASP A 64 -4.50 -9.09 3.69
C ASP A 64 -4.85 -8.12 4.81
N PHE A 65 -3.85 -7.61 5.53
CA PHE A 65 -4.04 -6.62 6.59
C PHE A 65 -4.70 -5.34 6.04
N CYS A 66 -4.18 -4.78 4.95
CA CYS A 66 -4.73 -3.56 4.35
C CYS A 66 -6.14 -3.79 3.79
N GLN A 67 -6.39 -4.93 3.13
CA GLN A 67 -7.73 -5.26 2.62
C GLN A 67 -8.75 -5.37 3.75
N GLN A 68 -8.42 -6.10 4.82
CA GLN A 68 -9.30 -6.26 5.99
C GLN A 68 -9.56 -4.91 6.66
N LEU A 69 -8.51 -4.13 6.93
CA LEU A 69 -8.66 -2.84 7.59
C LEU A 69 -9.52 -1.87 6.76
N HIS A 70 -9.28 -1.76 5.45
CA HIS A 70 -10.04 -0.84 4.59
C HIS A 70 -11.48 -1.30 4.33
N GLN A 71 -11.72 -2.59 4.11
CA GLN A 71 -13.04 -3.08 3.71
C GLN A 71 -13.90 -3.49 4.91
N GLN A 72 -13.30 -4.16 5.88
CA GLN A 72 -14.00 -4.76 7.02
C GLN A 72 -13.92 -3.89 8.28
N LYS A 73 -13.09 -2.84 8.26
CA LYS A 73 -12.86 -1.92 9.40
C LYS A 73 -12.33 -2.60 10.65
N LYS A 74 -11.77 -3.80 10.48
CA LYS A 74 -11.13 -4.61 11.51
C LYS A 74 -10.11 -5.54 10.85
N VAL A 75 -9.14 -6.01 11.63
CA VAL A 75 -8.19 -7.05 11.22
C VAL A 75 -8.46 -8.28 12.08
N SER A 76 -8.44 -9.46 11.48
CA SER A 76 -8.61 -10.73 12.19
C SER A 76 -7.42 -11.03 13.10
N ASP A 77 -7.64 -11.76 14.20
CA ASP A 77 -6.56 -12.17 15.12
C ASP A 77 -5.46 -12.95 14.40
N SER A 78 -5.81 -13.78 13.41
CA SER A 78 -4.84 -14.53 12.61
C SER A 78 -3.92 -13.61 11.79
N THR A 79 -4.48 -12.60 11.11
CA THR A 79 -3.69 -11.64 10.33
C THR A 79 -2.89 -10.70 11.25
N TRP A 80 -3.46 -10.31 12.38
CA TRP A 80 -2.76 -9.55 13.41
C TRP A 80 -1.53 -10.31 13.92
N GLN A 81 -1.69 -11.57 14.32
CA GLN A 81 -0.61 -12.38 14.87
C GLN A 81 0.50 -12.58 13.83
N GLN A 82 0.16 -12.89 12.58
CA GLN A 82 1.15 -13.01 11.49
C GLN A 82 1.96 -11.73 11.30
N ALA A 83 1.32 -10.55 11.39
CA ALA A 83 1.99 -9.26 11.28
C ALA A 83 2.91 -8.99 12.49
N VAL A 84 2.47 -9.33 13.70
CA VAL A 84 3.29 -9.24 14.91
C VAL A 84 4.50 -10.18 14.84
N ASP A 85 4.31 -11.41 14.35
CA ASP A 85 5.41 -12.38 14.23
C ASP A 85 6.50 -11.91 13.26
N LEU A 86 6.11 -11.21 12.19
CA LEU A 86 7.04 -10.68 11.19
C LEU A 86 7.73 -9.38 11.60
N TRP A 87 7.02 -8.47 12.27
CA TRP A 87 7.49 -7.08 12.45
C TRP A 87 7.38 -6.54 13.88
N GLY A 88 6.87 -7.34 14.81
CA GLY A 88 6.52 -6.93 16.17
C GLY A 88 5.39 -5.92 16.21
N GLU A 89 4.89 -5.62 17.42
CA GLU A 89 3.79 -4.66 17.62
C GLU A 89 4.11 -3.29 17.05
N LYS A 90 5.36 -2.83 17.14
CA LYS A 90 5.80 -1.56 16.56
C LYS A 90 5.62 -1.53 15.04
N GLY A 91 5.95 -2.61 14.34
CA GLY A 91 5.74 -2.72 12.89
C GLY A 91 4.25 -2.69 12.53
N VAL A 92 3.41 -3.33 13.34
CA VAL A 92 1.94 -3.31 13.16
C VAL A 92 1.36 -1.91 13.39
N VAL A 93 1.81 -1.19 14.42
CA VAL A 93 1.40 0.20 14.67
C VAL A 93 1.82 1.11 13.50
N ASP A 94 3.04 0.94 12.97
CA ASP A 94 3.47 1.67 11.78
C ASP A 94 2.58 1.35 10.56
N LEU A 95 2.17 0.09 10.37
CA LEU A 95 1.28 -0.32 9.28
C LEU A 95 -0.09 0.37 9.37
N ILE A 96 -0.66 0.43 10.57
CA ILE A 96 -1.91 1.14 10.86
C ILE A 96 -1.73 2.63 10.59
N GLY A 97 -0.62 3.21 11.05
CA GLY A 97 -0.27 4.61 10.83
C GLY A 97 -0.20 4.96 9.34
N ILE A 98 0.45 4.12 8.52
CA ILE A 98 0.50 4.29 7.06
C ILE A 98 -0.91 4.26 6.46
N ASN A 99 -1.73 3.26 6.81
CA ASN A 99 -3.09 3.14 6.29
C ASN A 99 -3.94 4.37 6.66
N GLY A 100 -3.85 4.85 7.91
CA GLY A 100 -4.59 6.03 8.37
C GLY A 100 -4.11 7.33 7.71
N TYR A 101 -2.80 7.57 7.69
CA TYR A 101 -2.21 8.79 7.13
C TYR A 101 -2.49 8.92 5.64
N TYR A 102 -2.25 7.87 4.85
CA TYR A 102 -2.49 7.92 3.41
C TYR A 102 -3.98 7.87 3.05
N SER A 103 -4.85 7.34 3.92
CA SER A 103 -6.30 7.51 3.76
C SER A 103 -6.71 8.97 3.93
N PHE A 104 -6.20 9.64 4.98
CA PHE A 104 -6.45 11.06 5.20
C PHE A 104 -5.93 11.92 4.04
N LEU A 105 -4.69 11.71 3.60
CA LEU A 105 -4.14 12.39 2.43
C LEU A 105 -4.98 12.15 1.17
N SER A 106 -5.42 10.90 0.96
CA SER A 106 -6.30 10.58 -0.16
C SER A 106 -7.62 11.34 -0.11
N MET A 107 -8.24 11.45 1.07
CA MET A 107 -9.45 12.26 1.24
C MET A 107 -9.23 13.72 0.87
N VAL A 108 -8.13 14.31 1.38
CA VAL A 108 -7.78 15.71 1.12
C VAL A 108 -7.57 15.93 -0.38
N MET A 109 -6.70 15.14 -1.01
CA MET A 109 -6.31 15.36 -2.41
C MET A 109 -7.43 15.02 -3.41
N ASN A 110 -8.23 14.00 -3.14
CA ASN A 110 -9.41 13.72 -3.96
C ASN A 110 -10.42 14.87 -3.89
N SER A 111 -10.65 15.42 -2.69
CA SER A 111 -11.58 16.55 -2.50
C SER A 111 -11.05 17.83 -3.14
N ALA A 112 -9.75 18.09 -3.00
CA ALA A 112 -9.08 19.27 -3.54
C ALA A 112 -8.76 19.16 -5.04
N GLN A 113 -8.98 18.00 -5.66
CA GLN A 113 -8.62 17.72 -7.06
C GLN A 113 -7.15 18.04 -7.35
N THR A 114 -6.27 17.60 -6.45
CA THR A 114 -4.83 17.88 -6.55
C THR A 114 -4.26 17.38 -7.88
N PRO A 115 -3.53 18.21 -8.64
CA PRO A 115 -2.92 17.79 -9.90
C PRO A 115 -1.95 16.64 -9.72
N VAL A 116 -1.98 15.69 -10.66
CA VAL A 116 -1.06 14.54 -10.67
C VAL A 116 0.31 15.04 -11.12
N PRO A 117 1.39 14.75 -10.37
CA PRO A 117 2.74 15.09 -10.80
C PRO A 117 3.16 14.24 -11.99
N ASP A 118 4.11 14.74 -12.77
CA ASP A 118 4.78 13.93 -13.79
C ASP A 118 5.41 12.70 -13.12
N THR A 119 5.16 11.52 -13.69
CA THR A 119 5.75 10.27 -13.22
C THR A 119 6.78 9.76 -14.23
N THR A 120 7.90 9.27 -13.73
CA THR A 120 8.92 8.60 -14.55
C THR A 120 8.63 7.11 -14.72
N ASP A 121 7.52 6.60 -14.18
CA ASP A 121 7.19 5.18 -14.22
C ASP A 121 6.65 4.76 -15.59
N SER A 122 7.52 4.12 -16.38
CA SER A 122 7.21 3.61 -17.73
C SER A 122 6.14 2.51 -17.78
N LEU A 123 5.67 1.98 -16.64
CA LEU A 123 4.51 1.09 -16.64
C LEU A 123 3.19 1.81 -16.93
N PHE A 124 3.18 3.15 -16.82
CA PHE A 124 1.96 3.95 -16.87
C PHE A 124 2.07 5.16 -17.79
N SER A 125 3.17 5.31 -18.52
CA SER A 125 3.18 6.07 -19.76
C SER A 125 2.33 5.32 -20.79
N GLU A 126 1.23 5.93 -21.24
CA GLU A 126 0.57 5.53 -22.48
C GLU A 126 1.52 5.68 -23.68
#